data_AF-A0A936JG53-F1
#
_entry.id   AF-A0A936JG53-F1
#
_cell.length_a   1.000
_cell.length_b   1.000
_cell.length_c   1.000
_cell.angle_alpha   90.00
_cell.angle_beta   90.00
_cell.angle_gamma   90.00
#
_symmetry.space_group_name_H-M   'P 1'
#
loop_
_entity.id
_entity.type
_entity.pdbx_description
1 polymer ?
#
loop_
_entity_poly.entity_id
_entity_poly.type
_entity_poly.pdbx_seq_one_letter_code
_entity_poly.pdbx_strand_id
1 'polypeptide(L)'
;MIFATTEPALVEAEMSEVVEWINQQLQQETIHPLLIIGSFIYDFLSIHPFQDGNGRLSRLLTTLCLLKNGYSFIQYISFETISEHHKKHIMKR
;
A
#
# COMPACT_ATOMS: atom_id res chain seq x y z
N MET A 1 0.86 -12.29 -10.92
CA MET A 1 0.76 -10.82 -10.77
C MET A 1 1.13 -10.24 -12.11
N ILE A 2 0.25 -9.45 -12.74
CA ILE A 2 0.23 -9.18 -14.19
C ILE A 2 0.87 -7.80 -14.52
N PHE A 3 1.78 -7.32 -13.68
CA PHE A 3 2.40 -6.00 -13.86
C PHE A 3 3.91 -6.17 -14.01
N ALA A 4 4.48 -5.50 -15.03
CA ALA A 4 5.91 -5.44 -15.25
C ALA A 4 6.54 -4.74 -14.04
N THR A 5 7.39 -5.47 -13.32
CA THR A 5 8.13 -4.92 -12.18
C THR A 5 9.09 -3.85 -12.68
N THR A 6 9.24 -2.76 -11.93
CA THR A 6 10.25 -1.73 -12.17
C THR A 6 11.64 -2.37 -12.25
N GLU A 7 12.51 -1.84 -13.12
CA GLU A 7 13.90 -2.31 -13.19
C GLU A 7 14.59 -2.14 -11.83
N PRO A 8 15.39 -3.12 -11.35
CA PRO A 8 16.02 -3.05 -10.04
C PRO A 8 16.82 -1.77 -9.78
N ALA A 9 17.37 -1.16 -10.83
CA ALA A 9 18.13 0.08 -10.76
C ALA A 9 17.28 1.32 -10.44
N LEU A 10 15.97 1.30 -10.75
CA LEU A 10 15.06 2.42 -10.57
C LEU A 10 14.26 2.32 -9.26
N VAL A 11 14.20 1.14 -8.65
CA VAL A 11 13.43 0.87 -7.43
C VAL A 11 13.73 1.87 -6.31
N GLU A 12 14.99 2.22 -6.08
CA GLU A 12 15.37 3.15 -5.00
C GLU A 12 14.85 4.58 -5.24
N ALA A 13 14.95 5.05 -6.49
CA ALA A 13 14.47 6.38 -6.87
C ALA A 13 12.94 6.46 -6.80
N GLU A 14 12.25 5.48 -7.37
CA GLU A 14 10.78 5.40 -7.40
C GLU A 14 10.19 5.26 -6.00
N MET A 15 10.81 4.45 -5.14
CA MET A 15 10.38 4.33 -3.74
C MET A 15 10.58 5.63 -2.96
N SER A 16 11.69 6.34 -3.19
CA SER A 16 11.95 7.64 -2.58
C SER A 16 10.88 8.66 -3.00
N GLU A 17 10.55 8.72 -4.29
CA GLU A 17 9.52 9.62 -4.82
C GLU A 17 8.14 9.32 -4.25
N VAL A 18 7.74 8.05 -4.20
CA VAL A 18 6.44 7.63 -3.63
C VAL A 18 6.35 7.94 -2.13
N VAL A 19 7.44 7.80 -1.39
CA VAL A 19 7.50 8.15 0.05
C VAL A 19 7.45 9.66 0.26
N GLU A 20 8.12 10.46 -0.56
CA GLU A 20 7.99 11.91 -0.50
C GLU A 20 6.57 12.36 -0.84
N TRP A 21 5.98 11.78 -1.89
CA TRP A 21 4.63 12.07 -2.33
C TRP A 21 3.59 11.84 -1.22
N ILE A 22 3.60 10.67 -0.57
CA ILE A 22 2.62 10.38 0.48
C ILE A 22 2.76 11.36 1.66
N ASN A 23 3.99 11.72 2.04
CA ASN A 23 4.23 12.66 3.12
C ASN A 23 3.71 14.06 2.78
N GLN A 24 3.94 14.53 1.56
CA GLN A 24 3.43 15.82 1.09
C GLN A 24 1.90 15.84 1.02
N GLN A 25 1.27 14.81 0.45
CA GLN A 25 -0.18 14.75 0.31
C GLN A 25 -0.90 14.67 1.67
N LEU A 26 -0.35 13.91 2.62
CA LEU A 26 -0.89 13.85 3.98
C LEU A 26 -0.75 15.19 4.73
N GLN A 27 0.29 15.98 4.44
CA GLN A 27 0.46 17.32 5.03
C GLN A 27 -0.45 18.38 4.41
N GLN A 28 -0.81 18.24 3.14
CA GLN A 28 -1.65 19.22 2.44
C GLN A 28 -3.11 19.17 2.89
N GLU A 29 -3.57 18.04 3.44
CA GLU A 29 -4.95 17.83 3.91
C GLU A 29 -6.05 18.12 2.85
N THR A 30 -5.67 18.17 1.57
CA THR A 30 -6.57 18.45 0.44
C THR A 30 -7.32 17.21 -0.03
N ILE A 31 -6.70 16.04 0.10
CA ILE A 31 -7.24 14.73 -0.29
C ILE A 31 -7.48 13.89 0.96
N HIS A 32 -8.58 13.14 0.99
CA HIS A 32 -8.89 12.27 2.11
C HIS A 32 -7.78 11.22 2.34
N PRO A 33 -7.27 11.03 3.57
CA PRO A 33 -6.12 10.16 3.87
C PRO A 33 -6.26 8.73 3.34
N LEU A 34 -7.47 8.16 3.35
CA LEU A 34 -7.71 6.81 2.79
C LEU A 34 -7.36 6.69 1.30
N LEU A 35 -7.63 7.73 0.49
CA LEU A 35 -7.33 7.70 -0.94
C LEU A 35 -5.82 7.80 -1.17
N ILE A 36 -5.14 8.66 -0.40
CA ILE A 36 -3.69 8.81 -0.42
C ILE A 36 -3.01 7.49 -0.06
N ILE A 37 -3.45 6.84 1.03
CA ILE A 37 -2.93 5.54 1.47
C ILE A 37 -3.20 4.45 0.42
N GLY A 38 -4.39 4.45 -0.19
CA GLY A 38 -4.74 3.51 -1.25
C GLY A 38 -3.82 3.63 -2.47
N SER A 39 -3.53 4.85 -2.90
CA SER A 39 -2.60 5.11 -4.01
C SER A 39 -1.18 4.65 -3.67
N PHE A 40 -0.67 5.05 -2.51
CA PHE A 40 0.67 4.66 -2.05
C PHE A 40 0.88 3.14 -2.06
N ILE A 41 -0.12 2.37 -1.60
CA ILE A 41 -0.04 0.91 -1.56
C ILE A 41 -0.12 0.29 -2.95
N TYR A 42 -0.88 0.90 -3.87
CA TYR A 42 -0.92 0.50 -5.26
C TYR A 42 0.44 0.72 -5.93
N ASP A 43 1.06 1.88 -5.73
CA ASP A 43 2.36 2.23 -6.30
C ASP A 43 3.46 1.31 -5.72
N PHE A 44 3.46 1.08 -4.40
CA PHE A 44 4.39 0.15 -3.75
C PHE A 44 4.31 -1.29 -4.31
N LEU A 45 3.10 -1.80 -4.54
CA LEU A 45 2.90 -3.13 -5.11
C LEU A 45 3.30 -3.21 -6.58
N SER A 46 3.26 -2.08 -7.29
CA SER A 46 3.66 -1.97 -8.70
C SER A 46 5.17 -1.89 -8.86
N ILE A 47 5.85 -1.11 -8.01
CA ILE A 47 7.33 -1.00 -7.98
C ILE A 47 7.97 -2.35 -7.60
N HIS A 48 7.34 -3.08 -6.66
CA HIS A 48 7.80 -4.39 -6.18
C HIS A 48 9.26 -4.36 -5.68
N PRO A 49 9.57 -3.55 -4.64
CA PRO A 49 10.95 -3.23 -4.25
C PRO A 49 11.75 -4.40 -3.65
N PHE A 50 11.06 -5.42 -3.11
CA PHE A 50 11.72 -6.58 -2.50
C PHE A 50 11.55 -7.84 -3.35
N GLN A 51 12.46 -8.81 -3.22
CA GLN A 51 12.38 -10.09 -3.96
C GLN A 51 11.19 -10.96 -3.51
N ASP A 52 10.86 -10.95 -2.21
CA ASP A 52 9.67 -11.60 -1.65
C ASP A 52 9.12 -10.77 -0.48
N GLY A 53 7.84 -10.94 -0.16
CA GLY A 53 7.21 -10.32 1.01
C GLY A 53 6.54 -8.98 0.76
N ASN A 54 6.51 -8.45 -0.47
CA ASN A 54 5.81 -7.19 -0.79
C ASN A 54 4.33 -7.22 -0.38
N GLY A 55 3.66 -8.38 -0.51
CA GLY A 55 2.27 -8.53 -0.05
C GLY A 55 2.09 -8.53 1.47
N ARG A 56 3.12 -8.89 2.26
CA ARG A 56 3.11 -8.75 3.73
C ARG A 56 3.42 -7.31 4.13
N LEU A 57 4.43 -6.72 3.48
CA LEU A 57 4.83 -5.33 3.73
C LEU A 57 3.74 -4.34 3.35
N SER A 58 3.04 -4.54 2.24
CA SER A 58 1.92 -3.68 1.86
C SER A 58 0.85 -3.66 2.95
N ARG A 59 0.47 -4.82 3.49
CA ARG A 59 -0.50 -4.91 4.60
C ARG A 59 -0.01 -4.21 5.87
N LEU A 60 1.27 -4.39 6.20
CA LEU A 60 1.88 -3.72 7.36
C LEU A 60 1.87 -2.19 7.17
N LEU A 61 2.27 -1.72 5.99
CA LEU A 61 2.30 -0.31 5.62
C LEU A 61 0.90 0.31 5.63
N THR A 62 -0.10 -0.38 5.06
CA THR A 62 -1.51 0.05 5.13
C THR A 62 -1.93 0.25 6.58
N THR A 63 -1.65 -0.72 7.44
CA THR A 63 -2.00 -0.66 8.86
C THR A 63 -1.29 0.51 9.55
N LEU A 64 0.01 0.67 9.32
CA LEU A 64 0.80 1.76 9.89
C LEU A 64 0.26 3.14 9.46
N CYS A 65 0.01 3.34 8.17
CA CYS A 65 -0.48 4.61 7.65
C CYS A 65 -1.87 4.94 8.19
N LEU A 66 -2.75 3.95 8.29
CA LEU A 66 -4.09 4.13 8.87
C LEU A 66 -3.99 4.52 10.36
N LEU A 67 -3.14 3.84 11.13
CA LEU A 67 -2.93 4.18 12.53
C LEU A 67 -2.38 5.60 12.73
N LYS A 68 -1.40 6.00 11.91
CA LYS A 68 -0.85 7.36 11.96
C LYS A 68 -1.85 8.44 11.61
N ASN A 69 -2.89 8.11 10.83
CA ASN A 69 -3.95 9.04 10.41
C ASN A 69 -5.22 8.94 11.28
N GLY A 70 -5.14 8.36 12.48
CA GLY A 70 -6.24 8.34 13.45
C GLY A 70 -7.27 7.22 13.25
N TYR A 71 -7.04 6.28 12.33
CA TYR A 71 -7.91 5.11 12.13
C TYR A 71 -7.58 4.00 13.13
N SER A 72 -7.78 4.26 14.43
CA SER A 72 -7.47 3.32 15.51
C SER A 72 -8.31 2.04 15.49
N PHE A 73 -9.50 2.07 14.86
CA PHE A 73 -10.36 0.89 14.71
C PHE A 73 -9.68 -0.24 13.92
N ILE A 74 -8.63 0.08 13.17
CA ILE A 74 -7.92 -0.87 12.32
C ILE A 74 -7.24 -2.00 13.12
N GLN A 75 -6.95 -1.76 14.40
CA GLN A 75 -6.39 -2.76 15.31
C GLN A 75 -7.40 -3.87 15.67
N TYR A 76 -8.70 -3.61 15.46
CA TYR A 76 -9.78 -4.54 15.76
C TYR A 76 -10.27 -5.29 14.52
N ILE A 77 -9.70 -5.03 13.33
CA ILE A 77 -10.07 -5.73 12.10
C ILE A 77 -8.89 -6.53 11.54
N SER A 78 -9.16 -7.79 11.19
CA SER A 78 -8.17 -8.64 10.54
C SER A 78 -8.13 -8.36 9.04
N PHE A 79 -7.13 -7.57 8.61
CA PHE A 79 -6.88 -7.33 7.18
C PHE A 79 -6.59 -8.62 6.41
N GLU A 80 -6.03 -9.64 7.06
CA GLU A 80 -5.83 -10.97 6.48
C GLU A 80 -7.17 -11.61 6.09
N THR A 81 -8.13 -11.61 7.00
CA THR A 81 -9.46 -12.17 6.76
C THR A 81 -10.18 -11.43 5.63
N ILE A 82 -10.05 -10.10 5.55
CA ILE A 82 -10.66 -9.29 4.48
C ILE A 82 -10.01 -9.60 3.12
N SER A 83 -8.68 -9.71 3.06
CA SER A 83 -7.95 -9.99 1.81
C SER A 83 -8.22 -11.41 1.31
N GLU A 84 -8.28 -12.40 2.19
CA GLU A 84 -8.63 -13.79 1.85
C GLU A 84 -10.07 -13.92 1.35
N HIS A 85 -11.02 -13.20 1.97
CA HIS A 85 -12.42 -13.22 1.56
C HIS A 85 -12.62 -12.61 0.16
N HIS A 86 -11.85 -11.57 -0.19
CA HIS A 86 -11.89 -10.96 -1.52
C HIS A 86 -11.13 -11.76 -2.60
N LYS A 87 -10.04 -12.47 -2.27
CA LYS A 87 -9.38 -13.40 -3.22
C LYS A 87 -10.35 -14.45 -3.77
N LYS A 88 -11.24 -14.97 -2.92
CA LYS A 88 -12.31 -15.91 -3.33
C LYS A 88 -13.30 -15.31 -4.32
N HIS A 89 -13.46 -13.99 -4.33
CA HIS A 89 -14.41 -13.32 -5.22
C HIS A 89 -13.77 -12.95 -6.58
N ILE A 90 -12.47 -12.63 -6.59
CA ILE A 90 -11.72 -12.26 -7.80
C ILE A 90 -11.29 -13.50 -8.61
N MET A 91 -10.96 -14.63 -7.97
CA MET A 91 -10.62 -15.89 -8.68
C MET A 91 -11.84 -16.69 -9.16
N LYS A 92 -13.06 -16.20 -8.95
CA LYS A 92 -14.31 -16.86 -9.40
C LYS A 92 -14.88 -16.28 -10.70
N ARG A 93 -14.11 -15.49 -11.45
CA ARG A 93 -14.45 -15.07 -12.82
C ARG A 93 -13.35 -15.45 -13.79
#